data_AF-A0A150VM86-F1
#
_entry.id   AF-A0A150VM86-F1
#
_cell.length_a   1.000
_cell.length_b   1.000
_cell.length_c   1.000
_cell.angle_alpha   90.00
_cell.angle_beta   90.00
_cell.angle_gamma   90.00
#
_symmetry.space_group_name_H-M   'P 1'
#
loop_
_entity.id
_entity.type
_entity.pdbx_description
1 polymer ?
#
loop_
_entity_poly.entity_id
_entity_poly.type
_entity_poly.pdbx_seq_one_letter_code
_entity_poly.pdbx_strand_id
1 'polypeptide(L)'
;MRLTADGTTPISRSVLVNDFETDDGYAFEPASPLFLAAGDRIALGRDGLVVTRADGARLAPAGDWSTRCRPGVRKDFGRGAGKQVWGADEGAGGR
;
A
#
# COMPACT_ATOMS: atom_id res chain seq x y z
N MET A 1 2.03 -17.31 3.23
CA MET A 1 1.89 -17.98 1.92
C MET A 1 3.28 -18.12 1.31
N ARG A 2 3.68 -19.29 0.78
CA ARG A 2 5.01 -19.54 0.19
C ARG A 2 4.84 -19.97 -1.26
N LEU A 3 5.20 -19.11 -2.19
CA LEU A 3 5.25 -19.42 -3.61
C LEU A 3 6.61 -20.05 -3.93
N THR A 4 6.60 -21.27 -4.46
CA THR A 4 7.82 -21.97 -4.91
C THR A 4 7.83 -21.99 -6.42
N ALA A 5 8.82 -21.36 -7.04
CA ALA A 5 9.06 -21.41 -8.48
C ALA A 5 10.34 -22.22 -8.73
N ASP A 6 10.21 -23.33 -9.46
CA ASP A 6 11.31 -24.07 -10.05
C ASP A 6 11.78 -23.27 -11.27
N GLY A 7 12.99 -22.73 -11.25
CA GLY A 7 13.48 -21.79 -12.29
C GLY A 7 13.64 -22.37 -13.70
N THR A 8 12.95 -23.45 -14.04
CA THR A 8 13.11 -24.28 -15.24
C THR A 8 12.01 -24.11 -16.27
N THR A 9 10.87 -23.50 -15.94
CA THR A 9 9.74 -23.36 -16.88
C THR A 9 9.48 -21.88 -17.23
N PRO A 10 9.79 -21.42 -18.47
CA PRO A 10 9.49 -20.07 -18.92
C PRO A 10 8.02 -19.99 -19.35
N ILE A 11 7.11 -20.12 -18.41
CA ILE A 11 5.72 -19.67 -18.60
C ILE A 11 5.61 -18.39 -17.79
N SER A 12 5.33 -17.27 -18.45
CA SER A 12 5.05 -15.99 -17.81
C SER A 12 3.80 -16.12 -16.94
N ARG A 13 3.99 -16.55 -15.69
CA ARG A 13 2.92 -16.64 -14.70
C ARG A 13 2.69 -15.24 -14.14
N SER A 14 1.78 -14.50 -14.74
CA SER A 14 1.27 -13.27 -14.15
C SER A 14 0.33 -13.60 -13.00
N VAL A 15 0.47 -12.90 -11.88
CA VAL A 15 -0.45 -13.02 -10.73
C VAL A 15 -1.36 -11.80 -10.71
N LEU A 16 -2.64 -12.05 -10.51
CA LEU A 16 -3.62 -11.00 -10.26
C LEU A 16 -3.69 -10.73 -8.75
N VAL A 17 -3.47 -9.49 -8.34
CA VAL A 17 -3.45 -9.06 -6.94
C VAL A 17 -4.56 -8.05 -6.69
N ASN A 18 -5.36 -8.30 -5.65
CA ASN A 18 -6.48 -7.44 -5.26
C ASN A 18 -6.12 -6.52 -4.08
N ASP A 19 -5.15 -6.89 -3.27
CA ASP A 19 -4.73 -6.13 -2.09
C ASP A 19 -3.28 -6.44 -1.71
N PHE A 20 -2.65 -5.50 -1.02
CA PHE A 20 -1.30 -5.63 -0.47
C PHE A 20 -1.36 -5.39 1.04
N GLU A 21 -1.15 -6.43 1.84
CA GLU A 21 -1.15 -6.33 3.29
C GLU A 21 0.27 -6.21 3.84
N THR A 22 0.47 -5.26 4.75
CA THR A 22 1.69 -5.09 5.54
C THR A 22 1.64 -5.92 6.82
N ASP A 23 2.80 -6.17 7.42
CA ASP A 23 2.92 -6.95 8.65
C ASP A 23 2.27 -6.27 9.87
N ASP A 24 2.20 -4.94 9.89
CA ASP A 24 1.54 -4.12 10.91
C ASP A 24 0.02 -3.97 10.72
N GLY A 25 -0.55 -4.69 9.75
CA GLY A 25 -2.01 -4.84 9.57
C GLY A 25 -2.68 -3.72 8.78
N TYR A 26 -1.92 -2.95 8.00
CA TYR A 26 -2.50 -2.08 6.97
C TYR A 26 -2.62 -2.86 5.65
N ALA A 27 -3.64 -2.52 4.87
CA ALA A 27 -3.84 -3.08 3.55
C ALA A 27 -4.02 -1.93 2.54
N PHE A 28 -3.35 -2.04 1.41
CA PHE A 28 -3.58 -1.18 0.26
C PHE A 28 -4.44 -1.93 -0.76
N GLU A 29 -5.56 -1.33 -1.13
CA GLU A 29 -6.50 -1.86 -2.11
C GLU A 29 -6.40 -1.02 -3.40
N PRO A 30 -5.76 -1.53 -4.46
CA PRO A 30 -5.76 -0.86 -5.75
C PRO A 30 -7.19 -0.64 -6.26
N ALA A 31 -7.43 0.49 -6.93
CA ALA A 31 -8.73 0.83 -7.54
C ALA A 31 -9.18 -0.19 -8.61
N SER A 32 -8.24 -0.99 -9.14
CA SER A 32 -8.50 -2.13 -10.00
C SER A 32 -7.47 -3.23 -9.75
N PRO A 33 -7.83 -4.52 -9.89
CA PRO A 33 -6.90 -5.63 -9.74
C PRO A 33 -5.62 -5.45 -10.55
N LEU A 34 -4.47 -5.74 -9.94
CA LEU A 34 -3.16 -5.49 -10.54
C LEU A 34 -2.51 -6.77 -11.03
N PHE A 35 -2.10 -6.80 -12.29
CA PHE A 35 -1.26 -7.87 -12.85
C PHE A 35 0.20 -7.62 -12.52
N LEU A 36 0.84 -8.58 -11.88
CA LEU A 36 2.27 -8.61 -11.62
C LEU A 36 2.93 -9.76 -12.36
N ALA A 37 4.05 -9.50 -13.01
CA ALA A 37 4.85 -10.48 -13.70
C ALA A 37 6.18 -10.72 -12.98
N ALA A 38 6.86 -11.81 -13.34
CA ALA A 38 8.22 -12.06 -12.87
C ALA A 38 9.15 -10.91 -13.29
N GLY A 39 9.95 -10.43 -12.34
CA GLY A 39 10.86 -9.30 -12.53
C GLY A 39 10.29 -7.94 -12.12
N ASP A 40 8.97 -7.84 -11.89
CA ASP A 40 8.38 -6.63 -11.32
C ASP A 40 8.85 -6.42 -9.88
N ARG A 41 9.14 -5.17 -9.54
CA ARG A 41 9.55 -4.74 -8.19
C ARG A 41 8.47 -3.86 -7.61
N ILE A 42 8.15 -4.07 -6.35
CA ILE A 42 7.04 -3.40 -5.67
C ILE A 42 7.61 -2.61 -4.50
N ALA A 43 7.20 -1.35 -4.41
CA ALA A 43 7.40 -0.52 -3.24
C ALA A 43 6.04 -0.09 -2.73
N LEU A 44 5.77 -0.38 -1.45
CA LEU A 44 4.55 0.00 -0.77
C LEU A 44 4.94 0.96 0.35
N GLY A 45 4.39 2.18 0.32
CA GLY A 45 4.73 3.24 1.26
C GLY A 45 3.53 4.09 1.60
N ARG A 46 3.74 5.11 2.44
CA ARG A 46 2.66 5.98 2.93
C ARG A 46 1.88 6.66 1.80
N ASP A 47 2.56 6.96 0.70
CA ASP A 47 1.98 7.61 -0.49
C ASP A 47 1.27 6.63 -1.44
N GLY A 48 1.27 5.32 -1.13
CA GLY A 48 0.60 4.27 -1.90
C GLY A 48 1.55 3.24 -2.50
N LEU A 49 1.10 2.62 -3.59
CA LEU A 49 1.78 1.52 -4.28
C LEU A 49 2.56 2.03 -5.51
N VAL A 50 3.79 1.56 -5.65
CA VAL A 50 4.62 1.74 -6.85
C VAL A 50 5.07 0.40 -7.37
N VAL A 51 4.87 0.16 -8.66
CA VAL A 51 5.41 -1.00 -9.37
C VAL A 51 6.42 -0.54 -10.40
N THR A 52 7.63 -1.08 -10.34
CA THR A 52 8.64 -0.95 -11.39
C THR A 52 8.67 -2.24 -12.17
N ARG A 53 8.28 -2.18 -13.44
CA ARG A 53 8.28 -3.32 -14.36
C ARG A 53 9.69 -3.78 -14.66
N ALA A 54 9.82 -5.01 -15.14
CA ALA A 54 11.12 -5.58 -15.52
C ALA A 54 11.86 -4.76 -16.60
N ASP A 55 11.12 -4.05 -17.46
CA ASP A 55 11.66 -3.13 -18.48
C ASP A 55 12.03 -1.74 -17.93
N GLY A 56 11.82 -1.50 -16.64
CA GLY A 56 12.05 -0.22 -15.96
C GLY A 56 10.86 0.73 -15.97
N ALA A 57 9.74 0.39 -16.64
CA ALA A 57 8.55 1.23 -16.61
C ALA A 57 7.98 1.34 -15.19
N ARG A 58 7.61 2.55 -14.78
CA ARG A 58 7.07 2.81 -13.44
C ARG A 58 5.58 3.07 -13.50
N LEU A 59 4.83 2.36 -12.66
CA LEU A 59 3.40 2.51 -12.47
C LEU A 59 3.13 2.91 -11.02
N ALA A 60 2.21 3.83 -10.81
CA ALA A 60 1.68 4.20 -9.51
C ALA A 60 0.15 3.97 -9.53
N PRO A 61 -0.31 2.74 -9.27
CA PRO A 61 -1.74 2.44 -9.27
C PRO A 61 -2.46 3.28 -8.22
N ALA A 62 -3.60 3.87 -8.60
CA ALA A 62 -4.52 4.46 -7.63
C ALA A 62 -5.09 3.37 -6.71
N GLY A 63 -5.45 3.75 -5.49
CA GLY A 63 -6.02 2.86 -4.50
C GLY A 63 -6.09 3.51 -3.14
N ASP A 64 -6.65 2.78 -2.19
CA ASP A 64 -6.96 3.28 -0.86
C ASP A 64 -6.30 2.43 0.22
N TRP A 65 -5.99 3.05 1.35
CA TRP A 65 -5.48 2.38 2.55
C TRP A 65 -6.62 2.01 3.49
N SER A 66 -6.63 0.76 3.94
CA SER A 66 -7.52 0.26 4.99
C SER A 66 -6.71 -0.35 6.15
N THR A 67 -7.28 -0.37 7.35
CA THR A 67 -6.69 -1.10 8.48
C THR A 67 -7.43 -2.41 8.65
N ARG A 68 -6.72 -3.54 8.59
CA ARG A 68 -7.28 -4.86 8.83
C ARG A 68 -7.07 -5.23 10.30
N CYS A 69 -8.07 -4.96 11.13
CA CYS A 69 -8.07 -5.36 12.53
C CYS A 69 -8.07 -6.89 12.65
N ARG A 70 -6.90 -7.50 12.88
CA ARG A 70 -6.81 -8.91 13.26
C ARG A 70 -7.04 -9.08 14.76
N PRO A 71 -7.96 -9.93 15.21
CA PRO A 71 -8.11 -10.25 16.63
C PRO A 71 -6.81 -10.90 17.14
N GLY A 72 -5.96 -10.14 17.84
CA GLY A 72 -4.72 -10.67 18.42
C GLY A 72 -3.51 -9.73 18.39
N VAL A 73 -3.51 -8.68 17.58
CA VAL A 73 -2.41 -7.67 17.60
C VAL A 73 -2.72 -6.66 18.69
N ARG A 74 -2.23 -6.91 19.90
CA ARG A 74 -2.19 -5.91 20.98
C ARG A 74 -1.32 -4.75 20.47
N LYS A 75 -1.95 -3.64 20.05
CA LYS A 75 -1.24 -2.38 19.81
C LYS A 75 -0.84 -1.82 21.17
N ASP A 76 0.41 -2.00 21.56
CA ASP A 76 1.03 -1.17 22.59
C ASP A 76 1.04 0.26 22.08
N PHE A 77 0.21 1.07 22.72
CA PHE A 77 0.00 2.47 22.43
C PHE A 77 1.26 3.26 22.87
N GLY A 78 2.25 3.32 21.99
CA GLY A 78 3.40 4.21 22.11
C GLY A 78 3.03 5.67 21.82
N ARG A 79 2.38 6.32 22.80
CA ARG A 79 2.44 7.76 23.12
C ARG A 79 2.89 8.71 21.99
N GLY A 80 1.92 9.35 21.35
CA GLY A 80 2.13 10.50 20.47
C GLY A 80 0.83 11.25 20.21
N ALA A 81 0.13 11.65 21.28
CA ALA A 81 -1.06 12.49 21.19
C ALA A 81 -0.68 13.92 20.75
N GLY A 82 -0.37 14.10 19.47
CA GLY A 82 -0.32 15.39 18.79
C GLY A 82 -1.74 15.84 18.54
N LYS A 83 -2.20 16.80 19.35
CA LYS A 83 -3.51 17.44 19.21
C LYS A 83 -3.51 18.21 17.88
N GLN A 84 -4.38 17.85 16.94
CA GLN A 84 -4.75 18.75 15.85
C GLN A 84 -6.14 19.32 16.18
N VAL A 85 -6.12 20.52 16.76
CA VAL A 85 -7.24 21.46 16.65
C VAL A 85 -7.12 22.06 15.25
N TRP A 86 -8.08 21.74 14.38
CA TRP A 86 -8.35 22.54 13.20
C TRP A 86 -9.56 23.41 13.51
N GLY A 87 -9.28 24.66 13.91
CA GLY A 87 -10.19 25.77 13.73
C GLY A 87 -9.77 26.48 12.45
N ALA A 88 -10.52 26.25 11.38
CA ALA A 88 -10.61 27.19 10.28
C ALA A 88 -11.79 28.11 10.59
N ASP A 89 -11.57 29.43 10.61
CA ASP A 89 -12.50 30.38 10.02
C ASP A 89 -11.80 31.73 9.78
N GLU A 90 -12.36 32.45 8.82
CA GLU A 90 -11.73 33.38 7.90
C GLU A 90 -11.46 34.78 8.49
N GLY A 91 -10.61 35.51 7.77
CA GLY A 91 -10.21 36.86 8.15
C GLY A 91 -11.26 37.93 7.84
N ALA A 92 -11.23 38.99 8.65
CA ALA A 92 -11.60 40.35 8.28
C ALA A 92 -10.69 41.25 9.15
N GLY A 93 -9.84 42.12 8.60
CA GLY A 93 -10.25 43.34 7.91
C GLY A 93 -10.27 44.47 8.95
N GLY A 94 -9.18 45.23 9.03
CA GLY A 94 -8.88 46.11 10.15
C GLY A 94 -9.60 47.47 10.20
N ARG A 95 -9.44 48.14 11.34
CA ARG A 95 -8.75 49.43 11.52
C ARG A 95 -8.58 49.70 13.01
#